data_AF-A0A9D6J705-F1
#
_entry.id   AF-A0A9D6J705-F1
#
_cell.length_a   1.000
_cell.length_b   1.000
_cell.length_c   1.000
_cell.angle_alpha   90.00
_cell.angle_beta   90.00
_cell.angle_gamma   90.00
#
_symmetry.space_group_name_H-M   'P 1'
#
loop_
_entity.id
_entity.type
_entity.pdbx_description
1 polymer ?
#
loop_
_entity_poly.entity_id
_entity_poly.type
_entity_poly.pdbx_seq_one_letter_code
_entity_poly.pdbx_strand_id
1 'polypeptide(L)'
;MNFLLVGFFGEGNLGDEAILSGITKFIFPPNLLYVTSGTLKKTSDSLLIKRRGVFSWPEYLKTLKAVDRVFFSGGILQDWSLDGVTFFALRLIAARFFKKKPALWGAGIGPLRFGFTLGIAKRSLESVGVAWLRDVSSARLFTALTRKNANLGTDWSWALEPSINNMSSPRSYIGLNLRPWVEDCW
;
A
#
# COMPACT_ATOMS: atom_id res chain seq x y z
N MET A 1 -16.71 13.45 3.41
CA MET A 1 -15.54 13.29 2.53
C MET A 1 -15.15 11.83 2.58
N ASN A 2 -15.09 11.15 1.44
CA ASN A 2 -14.87 9.71 1.34
C ASN A 2 -13.44 9.42 0.83
N PHE A 3 -12.84 8.35 1.34
CA PHE A 3 -11.44 8.02 1.10
C PHE A 3 -11.31 6.60 0.54
N LEU A 4 -10.41 6.42 -0.43
CA LEU A 4 -10.03 5.09 -0.91
C LEU A 4 -8.58 4.81 -0.56
N LEU A 5 -8.34 3.75 0.20
CA LEU A 5 -7.02 3.24 0.53
C LEU A 5 -6.73 1.97 -0.28
N VAL A 6 -5.59 1.99 -0.97
CA VAL A 6 -5.13 0.92 -1.85
C VAL A 6 -3.78 0.39 -1.36
N GLY A 7 -3.66 -0.92 -1.19
CA GLY A 7 -2.46 -1.59 -0.70
C GLY A 7 -2.63 -3.11 -0.68
N PHE A 8 -1.65 -3.83 -0.16
CA PHE A 8 -1.66 -5.31 -0.05
C PHE A 8 -2.43 -5.82 1.18
N PHE A 9 -3.61 -5.23 1.45
CA PHE A 9 -4.37 -5.52 2.66
C PHE A 9 -5.29 -6.74 2.51
N GLY A 10 -5.62 -7.36 3.64
CA GLY A 10 -6.61 -8.43 3.76
C GLY A 10 -6.14 -9.79 3.25
N GLU A 11 -4.84 -10.04 3.22
CA GLU A 11 -4.26 -11.34 2.85
C GLU A 11 -3.58 -12.06 4.01
N GLY A 12 -3.66 -11.49 5.22
CA GLY A 12 -3.08 -12.10 6.42
C GLY A 12 -1.56 -11.90 6.57
N ASN A 13 -0.95 -11.06 5.73
CA ASN A 13 0.43 -10.63 5.93
C ASN A 13 0.50 -9.68 7.13
N LEU A 14 1.19 -10.09 8.20
CA LEU A 14 1.28 -9.32 9.44
C LEU A 14 1.74 -7.86 9.22
N GLY A 15 2.69 -7.65 8.31
CA GLY A 15 3.21 -6.31 8.00
C GLY A 15 2.18 -5.43 7.30
N ASP A 16 1.49 -5.95 6.29
CA ASP A 16 0.46 -5.20 5.57
C ASP A 16 -0.77 -4.93 6.46
N GLU A 17 -1.17 -5.88 7.31
CA GLU A 17 -2.25 -5.67 8.28
C GLU A 17 -1.86 -4.64 9.35
N ALA A 18 -0.58 -4.61 9.77
CA ALA A 18 -0.07 -3.59 10.68
C ALA A 18 -0.12 -2.19 10.06
N ILE A 19 0.25 -2.06 8.77
CA ILE A 19 0.10 -0.81 8.01
C ILE A 19 -1.36 -0.38 7.93
N LEU A 20 -2.29 -1.29 7.59
CA LEU A 20 -3.71 -0.98 7.54
C LEU A 20 -4.22 -0.49 8.89
N SER A 21 -3.89 -1.21 9.97
CA SER A 21 -4.29 -0.86 11.33
C SER A 21 -3.73 0.49 11.76
N GLY A 22 -2.47 0.79 11.43
CA GLY A 22 -1.86 2.10 11.68
C GLY A 22 -2.60 3.23 10.94
N ILE A 23 -2.98 3.04 9.68
CA ILE A 23 -3.71 4.06 8.93
C ILE A 23 -5.13 4.25 9.47
N THR A 24 -5.86 3.16 9.71
CA THR A 24 -7.26 3.22 10.14
C THR A 24 -7.43 3.74 11.57
N LYS A 25 -6.47 3.48 12.46
CA LYS A 25 -6.51 3.99 13.85
C LYS A 25 -6.41 5.51 13.93
N PHE A 26 -5.61 6.15 13.07
CA PHE A 26 -5.24 7.57 13.26
C PHE A 26 -5.87 8.54 12.27
N ILE A 27 -6.32 8.09 11.09
CA ILE A 27 -6.57 9.03 9.99
C ILE A 27 -8.04 9.18 9.64
N PHE A 28 -8.77 8.07 9.55
CA PHE A 28 -10.10 8.09 8.97
C PHE A 28 -11.12 7.54 9.95
N PRO A 29 -12.25 8.24 10.18
CA PRO A 29 -13.44 7.61 10.71
C PRO A 29 -13.77 6.41 9.83
N PRO A 30 -13.89 5.20 10.38
CA PRO A 30 -13.85 3.99 9.56
C PRO A 30 -15.04 3.87 8.59
N ASN A 31 -16.17 4.53 8.88
CA ASN A 31 -17.34 4.63 8.00
C ASN A 31 -17.14 5.48 6.72
N LEU A 32 -16.03 6.21 6.60
CA LEU A 32 -15.70 7.03 5.42
C LEU A 32 -14.58 6.41 4.56
N LEU A 33 -14.07 5.24 4.96
CA LEU A 33 -12.91 4.59 4.36
C LEU A 33 -13.32 3.38 3.53
N TYR A 34 -12.96 3.41 2.26
CA TYR A 34 -12.96 2.26 1.37
C TYR A 34 -11.56 1.65 1.33
N VAL A 35 -11.44 0.34 1.48
CA VAL A 35 -10.14 -0.37 1.49
C VAL A 35 -10.15 -1.47 0.44
N THR A 36 -9.12 -1.52 -0.40
CA THR A 36 -8.94 -2.66 -1.30
C THR A 36 -8.36 -3.83 -0.53
N SER A 37 -9.09 -4.93 -0.45
CA SER A 37 -8.77 -6.08 0.41
C SER A 37 -8.77 -7.40 -0.37
N GLY A 38 -7.84 -8.30 -0.03
CA GLY A 38 -7.81 -9.68 -0.52
C GLY A 38 -8.96 -10.52 0.05
N THR A 39 -9.43 -10.19 1.24
CA THR A 39 -10.53 -10.88 1.95
C THR A 39 -11.66 -9.92 2.26
N LEU A 40 -12.91 -10.33 2.01
CA LEU A 40 -14.10 -9.50 2.27
C LEU A 40 -14.73 -9.77 3.65
N LYS A 41 -14.00 -10.42 4.56
CA LYS A 41 -14.44 -10.59 5.94
C LYS A 41 -14.38 -9.22 6.62
N LYS A 42 -15.49 -8.80 7.23
CA LYS A 42 -15.54 -7.57 8.03
C LYS A 42 -14.60 -7.70 9.22
N THR A 43 -13.42 -7.10 9.11
CA THR A 43 -12.47 -6.93 10.22
C THR A 43 -12.54 -5.52 10.83
N SER A 44 -13.29 -4.61 10.19
CA SER A 44 -13.46 -3.21 10.60
C SER A 44 -14.74 -2.61 10.03
N ASP A 45 -15.11 -1.40 10.48
CA ASP A 45 -16.25 -0.64 9.91
C ASP A 45 -15.95 -0.05 8.51
N SER A 46 -14.77 -0.33 7.95
CA SER A 46 -14.41 0.11 6.60
C SER A 46 -15.13 -0.68 5.51
N LEU A 47 -15.38 -0.01 4.37
CA LEU A 47 -16.02 -0.61 3.21
C LEU A 47 -14.97 -1.33 2.37
N LEU A 48 -15.03 -2.66 2.36
CA LEU A 48 -14.05 -3.49 1.66
C LEU A 48 -14.40 -3.63 0.17
N ILE A 49 -13.40 -3.41 -0.67
CA ILE A 49 -13.46 -3.58 -2.13
C ILE A 49 -12.56 -4.74 -2.50
N LYS A 50 -13.02 -5.62 -3.39
CA LYS A 50 -12.18 -6.74 -3.82
C LYS A 50 -10.88 -6.22 -4.46
N ARG A 51 -9.74 -6.77 -4.04
CA ARG A 51 -8.43 -6.35 -4.56
C ARG A 51 -8.06 -7.05 -5.86
N ARG A 52 -8.20 -8.38 -5.95
CA ARG A 52 -7.69 -9.19 -7.07
C ARG A 52 -8.76 -9.61 -8.09
N GLY A 53 -8.30 -9.89 -9.30
CA GLY A 53 -9.09 -10.44 -10.41
C GLY A 53 -9.81 -9.39 -11.24
N VAL A 54 -10.20 -9.75 -12.46
CA VAL A 54 -10.89 -8.85 -13.41
C VAL A 54 -12.18 -8.26 -12.85
N PHE A 55 -12.89 -9.03 -12.02
CA PHE A 55 -14.12 -8.61 -11.35
C PHE A 55 -13.91 -7.58 -10.22
N SER A 56 -12.67 -7.29 -9.83
CA SER A 56 -12.38 -6.18 -8.90
C SER A 56 -12.49 -4.80 -9.55
N TRP A 57 -12.36 -4.72 -10.87
CA TRP A 57 -12.32 -3.45 -11.58
C TRP A 57 -13.64 -2.68 -11.56
N PRO A 58 -14.81 -3.28 -11.84
CA PRO A 58 -16.08 -2.55 -11.83
C PRO A 58 -16.33 -1.86 -10.48
N GLU A 59 -16.07 -2.57 -9.38
CA GLU A 59 -16.22 -2.03 -8.03
C GLU A 59 -15.20 -0.92 -7.74
N TYR A 60 -13.92 -1.13 -8.07
CA TYR A 60 -12.88 -0.11 -7.92
C TYR A 60 -13.20 1.18 -8.69
N LEU A 61 -13.65 1.07 -9.95
CA LEU A 61 -14.02 2.22 -10.78
C LEU A 61 -15.27 2.93 -10.26
N LYS A 62 -16.27 2.18 -9.76
CA LYS A 62 -17.44 2.75 -9.10
C LYS A 62 -17.03 3.54 -7.86
N THR A 63 -16.15 2.99 -7.03
CA THR A 63 -15.63 3.68 -5.85
C THR A 63 -14.84 4.93 -6.23
N LEU A 64 -14.02 4.89 -7.28
CA LEU A 64 -13.30 6.09 -7.75
C LEU A 64 -14.25 7.25 -8.08
N LYS A 65 -15.48 6.99 -8.54
CA LYS A 65 -16.48 8.05 -8.76
C LYS A 65 -17.01 8.62 -7.44
N ALA A 66 -17.12 7.82 -6.40
CA ALA A 66 -17.74 8.16 -5.12
C ALA A 66 -16.79 8.76 -4.07
N VAL A 67 -15.48 8.57 -4.20
CA VAL A 67 -14.48 9.04 -3.23
C VAL A 67 -13.86 10.38 -3.60
N ASP A 68 -13.44 11.14 -2.60
CA ASP A 68 -12.83 12.46 -2.78
C ASP A 68 -11.30 12.39 -2.91
N ARG A 69 -10.68 11.40 -2.25
CA ARG A 69 -9.22 11.22 -2.21
C ARG A 69 -8.86 9.73 -2.30
N VAL A 70 -7.70 9.46 -2.89
CA VAL A 70 -7.17 8.12 -3.09
C VAL A 70 -5.75 8.07 -2.53
N PHE A 71 -5.48 7.09 -1.70
CA PHE A 71 -4.19 6.86 -1.05
C PHE A 71 -3.66 5.48 -1.42
N PHE A 72 -2.36 5.39 -1.64
CA PHE A 72 -1.64 4.16 -1.84
C PHE A 72 -0.60 4.01 -0.73
N SER A 73 -0.55 2.84 -0.09
CA SER A 73 0.36 2.54 1.02
C SER A 73 0.87 1.11 0.96
N GLY A 74 1.84 0.78 1.81
CA GLY A 74 2.56 -0.49 1.83
C GLY A 74 3.67 -0.56 0.76
N GLY A 75 4.17 -1.77 0.50
CA GLY A 75 5.16 -2.00 -0.56
C GLY A 75 4.47 -2.18 -1.91
N ILE A 76 4.41 -1.13 -2.73
CA ILE A 76 3.73 -1.14 -4.04
C ILE A 76 4.74 -1.12 -5.20
N LEU A 77 4.26 -1.43 -6.40
CA LEU A 77 5.07 -1.38 -7.63
C LEU A 77 6.36 -2.20 -7.52
N GLN A 78 6.27 -3.39 -6.94
CA GLN A 78 7.39 -4.32 -6.79
C GLN A 78 7.38 -5.33 -7.93
N ASP A 79 8.51 -5.50 -8.59
CA ASP A 79 8.61 -6.38 -9.76
C ASP A 79 9.07 -7.81 -9.45
N TRP A 80 8.84 -8.27 -8.21
CA TRP A 80 8.89 -9.71 -7.90
C TRP A 80 7.85 -10.50 -8.70
N SER A 81 6.75 -9.85 -9.09
CA SER A 81 5.80 -10.39 -10.05
C SER A 81 5.30 -9.30 -10.98
N LEU A 82 5.04 -9.64 -12.25
CA LEU A 82 4.45 -8.72 -13.22
C LEU A 82 3.08 -8.20 -12.74
N ASP A 83 2.32 -9.07 -12.08
CA ASP A 83 1.04 -8.73 -11.45
C ASP A 83 1.20 -7.66 -10.37
N GLY A 84 2.27 -7.72 -9.57
CA GLY A 84 2.58 -6.75 -8.54
C GLY A 84 2.72 -5.32 -9.09
N VAL A 85 3.46 -5.13 -10.19
CA VAL A 85 3.62 -3.79 -10.78
C VAL A 85 2.38 -3.35 -11.54
N THR A 86 1.88 -4.20 -12.44
CA THR A 86 0.77 -3.84 -13.33
C THR A 86 -0.49 -3.51 -12.54
N PHE A 87 -0.77 -4.25 -11.47
CA PHE A 87 -1.94 -4.02 -10.62
C PHE A 87 -2.00 -2.60 -10.05
N PHE A 88 -0.95 -2.16 -9.34
CA PHE A 88 -0.95 -0.82 -8.74
C PHE A 88 -0.77 0.28 -9.79
N ALA A 89 0.05 0.04 -10.82
CA ALA A 89 0.28 1.02 -11.86
C ALA A 89 -1.01 1.35 -12.63
N LEU A 90 -1.78 0.33 -13.03
CA LEU A 90 -3.06 0.51 -13.71
C LEU A 90 -4.09 1.20 -12.80
N ARG A 91 -4.12 0.88 -11.50
CA ARG A 91 -5.04 1.52 -10.54
C ARG A 91 -4.72 2.99 -10.29
N LEU A 92 -3.43 3.36 -10.23
CA LEU A 92 -2.97 4.75 -10.20
C LEU A 92 -3.37 5.50 -11.48
N ILE A 93 -3.13 4.90 -12.64
CA ILE A 93 -3.54 5.46 -13.94
C ILE A 93 -5.06 5.66 -13.99
N ALA A 94 -5.85 4.67 -13.58
CA ALA A 94 -7.31 4.79 -13.51
C ALA A 94 -7.74 5.94 -12.59
N ALA A 95 -7.16 6.06 -11.39
CA ALA A 95 -7.48 7.17 -10.50
C ALA A 95 -7.22 8.54 -11.15
N ARG A 96 -6.14 8.68 -11.92
CA ARG A 96 -5.87 9.88 -12.73
C ARG A 96 -6.97 10.17 -13.76
N PHE A 97 -7.43 9.15 -14.49
CA PHE A 97 -8.51 9.30 -15.47
C PHE A 97 -9.80 9.82 -14.84
N PHE A 98 -10.07 9.45 -13.59
CA PHE A 98 -11.18 9.98 -12.78
C PHE A 98 -10.87 11.35 -12.14
N LYS A 99 -9.86 12.07 -12.65
CA LYS A 99 -9.39 13.37 -12.16
C LYS A 99 -9.01 13.36 -10.67
N LYS A 100 -8.73 12.19 -10.10
CA LYS A 100 -8.18 12.10 -8.75
C LYS A 100 -6.70 12.43 -8.79
N LYS A 101 -6.19 12.94 -7.68
CA LYS A 101 -4.75 13.12 -7.43
C LYS A 101 -4.33 12.11 -6.35
N PRO A 102 -3.92 10.89 -6.73
CA PRO A 102 -3.50 9.89 -5.76
C PRO A 102 -2.33 10.40 -4.94
N ALA A 103 -2.31 10.06 -3.65
CA ALA A 103 -1.18 10.30 -2.78
C ALA A 103 -0.53 8.96 -2.40
N LEU A 104 0.80 8.94 -2.35
CA LEU A 104 1.54 7.84 -1.74
C LEU A 104 1.78 8.17 -0.28
N TRP A 105 1.49 7.22 0.61
CA TRP A 105 1.48 7.47 2.03
C TRP A 105 2.23 6.41 2.82
N GLY A 106 3.46 6.72 3.22
CA GLY A 106 4.33 5.73 3.85
C GLY A 106 4.59 4.53 2.91
N ALA A 107 4.49 4.74 1.60
CA ALA A 107 4.62 3.66 0.64
C ALA A 107 6.10 3.36 0.37
N GLY A 108 6.41 2.08 0.14
CA GLY A 108 7.66 1.65 -0.50
C GLY A 108 7.42 1.42 -1.98
N ILE A 109 8.37 1.78 -2.85
CA ILE A 109 8.30 1.56 -4.30
C ILE A 109 9.45 0.67 -4.73
N GLY A 110 9.12 -0.37 -5.51
CA GLY A 110 10.11 -1.18 -6.19
C GLY A 110 10.75 -2.26 -5.31
N PRO A 111 11.90 -2.80 -5.74
CA PRO A 111 12.61 -2.52 -6.99
C PRO A 111 11.81 -2.75 -8.28
N LEU A 112 12.33 -2.15 -9.36
CA LEU A 112 11.85 -2.21 -10.74
C LEU A 112 13.06 -2.56 -11.63
N ARG A 113 13.31 -3.86 -11.81
CA ARG A 113 14.37 -4.51 -12.58
C ARG A 113 14.04 -4.61 -14.07
N PHE A 114 12.76 -4.80 -14.45
CA PHE A 114 12.39 -4.98 -15.86
C PHE A 114 11.99 -3.68 -16.58
N GLY A 115 12.51 -3.44 -17.79
CA GLY A 115 12.28 -2.21 -18.56
C GLY A 115 10.81 -1.88 -18.85
N PHE A 116 9.98 -2.88 -19.16
CA PHE A 116 8.54 -2.67 -19.36
C PHE A 116 7.84 -2.22 -18.07
N THR A 117 8.14 -2.87 -16.95
CA THR A 117 7.59 -2.51 -15.63
C THR A 117 8.00 -1.11 -15.20
N LEU A 118 9.22 -0.68 -15.58
CA LEU A 118 9.71 0.67 -15.36
C LEU A 118 8.87 1.71 -16.12
N GLY A 119 8.52 1.45 -17.37
CA GLY A 119 7.71 2.34 -18.20
C GLY A 119 6.30 2.56 -17.64
N ILE A 120 5.60 1.48 -17.28
CA ILE A 120 4.25 1.59 -16.70
C ILE A 120 4.29 2.20 -15.29
N ALA A 121 5.29 1.85 -14.47
CA ALA A 121 5.49 2.46 -13.17
C ALA A 121 5.74 3.96 -13.29
N LYS A 122 6.64 4.40 -14.17
CA LYS A 122 6.88 5.83 -14.45
C LYS A 122 5.57 6.55 -14.79
N ARG A 123 4.82 6.02 -15.78
CA ARG A 123 3.57 6.64 -16.22
C ARG A 123 2.53 6.74 -15.12
N SER A 124 2.45 5.72 -14.27
CA SER A 124 1.53 5.71 -13.14
C SER A 124 1.96 6.70 -12.03
N LEU A 125 3.24 6.78 -11.71
CA LEU A 125 3.78 7.69 -10.70
C LEU A 125 3.70 9.17 -11.12
N GLU A 126 3.73 9.49 -12.42
CA GLU A 126 3.46 10.85 -12.92
C GLU A 126 2.07 11.37 -12.51
N SER A 127 1.12 10.48 -12.22
CA SER A 127 -0.22 10.86 -11.75
C SER A 127 -0.27 11.28 -10.27
N VAL A 128 0.73 10.88 -9.48
CA VAL A 128 0.78 11.12 -8.05
C VAL A 128 0.88 12.63 -7.79
N GLY A 129 0.00 13.10 -6.91
CA GLY A 129 -0.04 14.50 -6.48
C GLY A 129 0.97 14.79 -5.37
N VAL A 130 1.03 13.91 -4.37
CA VAL A 130 1.97 14.01 -3.24
C VAL A 130 2.53 12.62 -2.94
N ALA A 131 3.83 12.54 -2.71
CA ALA A 131 4.49 11.29 -2.34
C ALA A 131 5.16 11.45 -0.96
N TRP A 132 4.74 10.62 -0.01
CA TRP A 132 5.43 10.35 1.26
C TRP A 132 5.90 8.90 1.23
N LEU A 133 7.21 8.71 1.15
CA LEU A 133 7.83 7.40 0.95
C LEU A 133 8.58 6.98 2.20
N ARG A 134 8.47 5.71 2.56
CA ARG A 134 8.97 5.20 3.85
C ARG A 134 10.49 5.08 3.95
N ASP A 135 11.17 5.12 2.81
CA ASP A 135 12.61 4.90 2.72
C ASP A 135 13.25 5.74 1.59
N VAL A 136 14.55 5.99 1.74
CA VAL A 136 15.35 6.83 0.85
C VAL A 136 15.45 6.23 -0.56
N SER A 137 15.53 4.89 -0.68
CA SER A 137 15.59 4.22 -1.98
C SER A 137 14.32 4.45 -2.79
N SER A 138 13.15 4.28 -2.18
CA SER A 138 11.85 4.57 -2.77
C SER A 138 11.76 6.04 -3.19
N ALA A 139 12.18 6.98 -2.33
CA ALA A 139 12.20 8.41 -2.63
C ALA A 139 13.07 8.76 -3.84
N ARG A 140 14.29 8.22 -3.89
CA ARG A 140 15.19 8.39 -5.03
C ARG A 140 14.60 7.82 -6.31
N LEU A 141 14.02 6.63 -6.26
CA LEU A 141 13.39 5.99 -7.42
C LEU A 141 12.21 6.82 -7.94
N PHE A 142 11.34 7.31 -7.06
CA PHE A 142 10.23 8.19 -7.44
C PHE A 142 10.71 9.46 -8.14
N THR A 143 11.69 10.15 -7.58
CA THR A 143 12.25 11.38 -8.15
C THR A 143 12.97 11.11 -9.47
N ALA A 144 13.71 10.02 -9.59
CA ALA A 144 14.36 9.62 -10.83
C ALA A 144 13.36 9.38 -11.98
N LEU A 145 12.23 8.73 -11.68
CA LEU A 145 11.21 8.41 -12.68
C LEU A 145 10.35 9.61 -13.06
N THR A 146 9.95 10.43 -12.08
CA THR A 146 8.93 11.47 -12.29
C THR A 146 9.48 12.88 -12.41
N ARG A 147 10.75 13.11 -12.02
CA ARG A 147 11.37 14.43 -11.83
C ARG A 147 10.67 15.31 -10.79
N LYS A 148 9.79 14.74 -9.96
CA LYS A 148 9.13 15.42 -8.85
C LYS A 148 9.83 15.11 -7.53
N ASN A 149 9.76 16.04 -6.60
CA ASN A 149 10.23 15.80 -5.24
C ASN A 149 9.30 14.81 -4.51
N ALA A 150 9.89 13.87 -3.79
CA ALA A 150 9.20 13.05 -2.81
C ALA A 150 9.58 13.52 -1.40
N ASN A 151 8.66 13.36 -0.46
CA ASN A 151 8.94 13.54 0.96
C ASN A 151 9.34 12.20 1.57
N LEU A 152 10.27 12.24 2.50
CA LEU A 152 10.61 11.09 3.32
C LEU A 152 9.64 11.03 4.50
N GLY A 153 8.90 9.93 4.61
CA GLY A 153 7.99 9.62 5.72
C GLY A 153 8.46 8.38 6.48
N THR A 154 7.53 7.76 7.19
CA THR A 154 7.74 6.47 7.86
C THR A 154 6.71 5.45 7.39
N ASP A 155 6.99 4.18 7.65
CA ASP A 155 6.02 3.10 7.44
C ASP A 155 4.90 3.20 8.49
N TRP A 156 3.65 3.01 8.07
CA TRP A 156 2.49 3.16 8.96
C TRP A 156 2.42 2.13 10.09
N SER A 157 3.17 1.03 9.99
CA SER A 157 3.34 0.10 11.11
C SER A 157 3.94 0.76 12.36
N TRP A 158 4.71 1.85 12.21
CA TRP A 158 5.24 2.63 13.34
C TRP A 158 4.19 3.41 14.12
N ALA A 159 2.98 3.58 13.58
CA ALA A 159 1.89 4.21 14.30
C ALA A 159 1.28 3.26 15.36
N LEU A 160 1.59 1.96 15.30
CA LEU A 160 1.07 1.01 16.27
C LEU A 160 1.71 1.22 17.64
N GLU A 161 0.88 1.29 18.66
CA GLU A 161 1.33 1.30 20.05
C GLU A 161 1.74 -0.12 20.42
N PRO A 162 2.96 -0.32 20.95
CA PRO A 162 3.37 -1.63 21.42
C PRO A 162 2.49 -2.04 22.60
N SER A 163 1.91 -3.24 22.55
CA SER A 163 1.30 -3.86 23.72
C SER A 163 2.42 -4.34 24.65
N ILE A 164 2.82 -3.47 25.57
CA ILE A 164 3.77 -3.84 26.63
C ILE A 164 3.00 -4.66 27.66
N ASN A 165 2.90 -5.96 27.42
CA ASN A 165 2.61 -6.89 28.50
C ASN A 165 3.85 -6.94 29.37
N ASN A 166 3.78 -6.35 30.57
CA ASN A 166 4.81 -6.49 31.62
C ASN A 166 4.86 -7.95 32.09
N MET A 167 5.31 -8.86 31.22
CA MET A 167 5.76 -10.17 31.66
C MET A 167 7.10 -9.95 32.35
N SER A 168 7.03 -9.85 33.68
CA SER A 168 8.17 -9.96 34.58
C SER A 168 8.78 -11.35 34.40
N SER A 169 9.69 -11.50 33.44
CA SER A 169 10.37 -12.77 33.22
C SER A 169 11.88 -12.53 33.30
N PRO A 170 12.56 -13.08 34.33
CA PRO A 170 13.98 -12.85 34.61
C PRO A 170 14.94 -13.60 33.66
N ARG A 171 14.44 -14.11 32.53
CA ARG A 171 15.21 -14.91 31.57
C ARG A 171 15.36 -14.16 30.25
N SER A 172 16.59 -14.13 29.74
CA SER A 172 16.88 -13.64 28.39
C SER A 172 16.28 -14.61 27.37
N TYR A 173 15.30 -14.15 26.60
CA TYR A 173 14.75 -14.91 25.47
C TYR A 173 15.35 -14.39 24.16
N ILE A 174 15.55 -15.29 23.20
CA ILE A 174 15.87 -14.95 21.81
C ILE A 174 14.64 -15.30 20.97
N GLY A 175 14.06 -14.31 20.31
CA GLY A 175 13.00 -14.51 19.32
C GLY A 175 13.62 -14.67 17.93
N LEU A 176 13.34 -15.80 17.27
CA LEU A 176 13.77 -16.04 15.89
C LEU A 176 12.55 -16.03 14.97
N ASN A 177 12.49 -15.06 14.06
CA ASN A 177 11.48 -14.99 13.00
C ASN A 177 12.20 -14.94 11.65
N LEU A 178 12.28 -16.09 10.99
CA LEU A 178 12.97 -16.25 9.72
C LEU A 178 11.94 -16.51 8.63
N ARG A 179 12.06 -15.81 7.50
CA ARG A 179 11.32 -16.17 6.29
C ARG A 179 11.88 -17.51 5.77
N PRO A 180 11.04 -18.42 5.27
CA PRO A 180 11.54 -19.62 4.60
C PRO A 180 12.20 -19.22 3.27
N TRP A 181 13.50 -18.94 3.29
CA TRP A 181 14.30 -18.58 2.12
C TRP A 181 14.76 -19.80 1.29
N VAL A 182 14.35 -21.01 1.67
CA VAL A 182 15.00 -22.28 1.27
C VAL A 182 14.34 -22.94 0.05
N GLU A 183 13.27 -22.38 -0.52
CA GLU A 183 12.71 -22.89 -1.78
C GLU A 183 12.95 -21.88 -2.90
N ASP A 184 13.62 -22.33 -3.97
CA ASP A 184 13.99 -21.58 -5.19
C ASP A 184 12.78 -21.13 -6.05
N CYS A 185 11.58 -21.13 -5.48
CA CYS A 185 10.34 -20.82 -6.18
C CYS A 185 9.87 -19.41 -5.80
N TRP A 186 10.38 -18.39 -6.50
CA TRP A 186 9.84 -17.02 -6.48
C TRP A 186 9.39 -16.60 -7.88
#